data_AF-A0A8T5GSJ1-F1
#
_entry.id   AF-A0A8T5GSJ1-F1
#
_cell.length_a   1.000
_cell.length_b   1.000
_cell.length_c   1.000
_cell.angle_alpha   90.00
_cell.angle_beta   90.00
_cell.angle_gamma   90.00
#
_symmetry.space_group_name_H-M   'P 1'
#
loop_
_entity.id
_entity.type
_entity.pdbx_description
1 polymer ?
#
loop_
_entity_poly.entity_id
_entity_poly.type
_entity_poly.pdbx_seq_one_letter_code
_entity_poly.pdbx_strand_id
1 'polypeptide(L)' 'MALLDALHRPLLDLRISVTDRCNFRCRYCMPREHFGADHTYLSKTDILTYEEITSIASSIRPLGL' A
#
# COMPACT_ATOMS: atom_id res chain seq x y z
N MET A 1 -18.99 10.67 12.71
CA MET A 1 -19.73 10.72 11.43
C MET A 1 -18.81 10.11 10.40
N ALA A 2 -19.21 9.02 9.73
CA ALA A 2 -18.32 8.31 8.81
C ALA A 2 -17.99 9.20 7.61
N LEU A 3 -16.73 9.24 7.20
CA LEU A 3 -16.32 9.91 5.98
C LEU A 3 -16.89 9.13 4.79
N LEU A 4 -17.57 9.85 3.90
CA LEU A 4 -18.18 9.29 2.70
C LEU A 4 -17.47 9.80 1.46
N ASP A 5 -17.31 8.94 0.46
CA ASP A 5 -16.89 9.37 -0.87
C ASP A 5 -18.06 10.01 -1.67
N ALA A 6 -17.80 10.43 -2.91
CA ALA A 6 -18.81 11.06 -3.78
C ALA A 6 -19.98 10.14 -4.15
N LEU A 7 -19.83 8.83 -3.99
CA LEU A 7 -20.87 7.82 -4.22
C LEU A 7 -21.52 7.38 -2.89
N HIS A 8 -21.27 8.10 -1.80
CA HIS A 8 -21.79 7.84 -0.46
C HIS A 8 -21.35 6.52 0.17
N ARG A 9 -20.19 5.99 -0.22
CA ARG A 9 -19.61 4.78 0.40
C ARG A 9 -18.77 5.16 1.62
N PRO A 10 -18.88 4.45 2.76
CA PRO A 10 -18.05 4.71 3.93
C PRO A 10 -16.63 4.19 3.74
N LEU A 11 -15.67 4.85 4.38
CA LEU A 11 -14.35 4.27 4.61
C LEU A 11 -14.48 3.13 5.62
N LEU A 12 -14.05 1.91 5.24
CA LEU A 12 -14.13 0.70 6.09
C LEU A 12 -12.80 -0.04 6.19
N ASP A 13 -12.02 -0.04 5.11
CA ASP A 13 -10.80 -0.83 5.01
C ASP A 13 -9.61 0.05 4.61
N LEU A 14 -8.47 -0.20 5.26
CA LEU A 14 -7.18 0.39 4.90
C LEU A 14 -6.23 -0.73 4.48
N ARG A 15 -5.89 -0.78 3.20
CA ARG A 15 -4.88 -1.69 2.67
C ARG A 15 -3.50 -1.04 2.75
N ILE A 16 -2.61 -1.59 3.55
CA ILE A 16 -1.21 -1.15 3.65
C ILE A 16 -0.34 -2.05 2.77
N SER A 17 0.30 -1.47 1.75
CA SER A 17 1.31 -2.18 0.96
C SER A 17 2.67 -2.02 1.63
N VAL A 18 3.21 -3.11 2.18
CA VAL A 18 4.44 -3.07 3.01
C VAL A 18 5.73 -3.13 2.18
N THR A 19 5.66 -3.63 0.94
CA THR A 19 6.81 -3.73 0.04
C THR A 19 6.36 -3.86 -1.41
N ASP A 20 7.21 -3.43 -2.32
CA ASP A 20 7.11 -3.61 -3.76
C ASP A 20 7.80 -4.90 -4.26
N ARG A 21 8.46 -5.64 -3.36
CA ARG A 21 9.18 -6.87 -3.69
C ARG A 21 8.28 -8.09 -3.61
N CYS A 22 8.41 -8.98 -4.58
CA CYS A 22 7.79 -10.30 -4.59
C CYS A 22 8.81 -11.38 -4.98
N ASN A 23 8.69 -12.57 -4.42
CA ASN A 23 9.49 -13.75 -4.79
C ASN A 23 8.93 -14.46 -6.05
N PHE A 24 7.74 -14.09 -6.52
CA PHE A 24 7.13 -14.61 -7.74
C PHE A 24 7.20 -13.61 -8.89
N ARG A 25 7.01 -14.16 -10.09
CA ARG A 25 6.92 -13.40 -11.35
C ARG A 25 5.68 -13.83 -12.13
N CYS A 26 4.52 -13.63 -11.50
CA CYS A 26 3.24 -13.98 -12.09
C CYS A 26 3.01 -13.17 -13.36
N ARG A 27 2.67 -13.83 -14.47
CA ARG A 27 2.50 -13.19 -15.79
C ARG A 27 1.52 -12.01 -15.80
N TYR A 28 0.50 -12.05 -14.94
CA TYR A 28 -0.53 -11.02 -14.85
C TYR A 28 -0.25 -9.91 -13.82
N CYS A 29 0.84 -10.00 -13.05
CA CYS A 29 1.13 -9.08 -11.95
C CYS A 29 2.56 -8.52 -12.03
N MET A 30 3.57 -9.41 -12.01
CA MET A 30 4.98 -9.04 -12.08
C MET A 30 5.68 -9.86 -13.20
N PRO A 31 5.37 -9.59 -14.47
CA PRO A 31 5.99 -10.27 -15.61
C PRO A 31 7.52 -10.04 -15.64
N ARG A 32 8.28 -11.07 -16.04
CA ARG A 32 9.76 -11.05 -15.99
C ARG A 32 10.37 -10.01 -16.92
N GLU A 33 9.66 -9.70 -18.00
CA GLU A 33 10.01 -8.73 -19.03
C GLU A 33 10.08 -7.30 -18.47
N HIS A 34 9.36 -7.03 -17.36
CA HIS A 34 9.34 -5.72 -16.70
C HIS A 34 10.00 -5.72 -15.31
N PHE A 35 9.94 -6.84 -14.59
CA PHE A 35 10.43 -6.99 -13.22
C PHE A 35 11.62 -7.96 -13.12
N GLY A 36 12.48 -7.94 -14.14
CA GLY A 36 13.67 -8.78 -14.27
C GLY A 36 14.80 -8.41 -13.30
N ALA A 37 16.02 -8.85 -13.61
CA ALA A 37 17.20 -8.60 -12.78
C ALA A 37 17.57 -7.12 -12.67
N ASP A 38 17.31 -6.36 -13.74
CA ASP A 38 17.65 -4.94 -13.83
C ASP A 38 16.56 -4.02 -13.24
N HIS A 39 15.48 -4.60 -12.69
CA HIS A 39 14.42 -3.82 -12.08
C HIS A 39 14.87 -3.23 -10.73
N THR A 40 14.92 -1.91 -10.66
CA THR A 40 15.23 -1.18 -9.43
C THR A 40 13.97 -1.06 -8.57
N TYR A 41 13.91 -1.86 -7.51
CA TYR A 41 12.92 -1.71 -6.44
C TYR A 41 13.19 -0.45 -5.62
N LEU A 42 12.18 -0.02 -4.87
CA LEU A 42 12.30 1.06 -3.90
C LEU A 42 13.46 0.80 -2.94
N SER A 43 14.18 1.87 -2.62
CA SER A 43 15.20 1.80 -1.57
C SER A 43 14.50 1.67 -0.22
N LYS A 44 15.21 1.14 0.79
CA LYS A 44 14.62 0.95 2.12
C LYS A 44 14.16 2.26 2.75
N THR A 45 14.82 3.37 2.45
CA THR A 45 14.48 4.70 2.97
C THR A 45 13.25 5.30 2.32
N ASP A 46 12.83 4.78 1.17
CA ASP A 46 11.61 5.21 0.48
C ASP A 46 10.37 4.40 0.93
N ILE A 47 10.57 3.37 1.76
CA ILE A 47 9.50 2.56 2.33
C ILE A 47 9.16 3.10 3.72
N LEU A 48 7.87 3.29 3.99
CA LEU A 48 7.38 3.75 5.28
C LEU A 48 7.87 2.84 6.42
N THR A 49 8.32 3.48 7.49
CA THR A 49 8.60 2.83 8.77
C THR A 49 7.31 2.36 9.43
N TYR A 50 7.43 1.45 10.40
CA TYR A 50 6.27 0.97 11.14
C TYR A 50 5.62 2.09 11.97
N GLU A 51 6.41 3.02 12.47
CA GLU A 51 5.98 4.20 13.20
C GLU A 51 5.14 5.13 12.31
N GLU A 52 5.59 5.38 11.07
CA GLU A 52 4.84 6.16 10.09
C GLU A 52 3.52 5.47 9.71
N ILE A 53 3.55 4.16 9.45
CA ILE A 53 2.35 3.38 9.15
C ILE A 53 1.34 3.48 10.31
N THR A 54 1.81 3.33 11.55
CA THR A 54 0.95 3.39 12.75
C THR A 54 0.38 4.79 12.96
N SER A 55 1.18 5.82 12.70
CA SER A 55 0.74 7.23 12.74
C SER A 55 -0.39 7.48 11.74
N ILE A 56 -0.21 7.06 10.49
CA ILE A 56 -1.21 7.18 9.43
C ILE A 56 -2.49 6.42 9.80
N ALA A 57 -2.39 5.14 10.17
CA ALA A 57 -3.55 4.33 10.55
C ALA A 57 -4.33 4.96 11.72
N SER A 58 -3.63 5.51 12.71
CA SER A 58 -4.25 6.17 13.86
C SER A 58 -4.98 7.46 13.48
N SER A 59 -4.45 8.23 12.54
CA SER A 59 -5.11 9.45 12.04
C SER A 59 -6.37 9.17 11.23
N ILE A 60 -6.45 8.00 10.58
CA ILE A 60 -7.58 7.59 9.73
C ILE A 60 -8.70 6.93 10.55
N ARG A 61 -8.36 6.24 11.64
CA ARG A 61 -9.31 5.60 12.58
C ARG A 61 -10.56 6.44 12.92
N PRO A 62 -10.47 7.72 13.34
CA PRO A 62 -11.65 8.51 13.67
C PRO A 62 -12.58 8.81 12.47
N LEU A 63 -12.12 8.60 11.23
CA LEU A 63 -12.88 8.86 10.01
C LEU A 63 -13.82 7.71 9.62
N GLY A 64 -13.71 6.55 10.25
CA GLY A 64 -14.58 5.39 10.01
C GLY A 64 -13.85 4.06 9.79
N LEU A 65 -12.51 4.08 9.81
CA LEU A 65 -11.69 2.87 9.78
C LEU A 65 -11.79 2.07 11.10
#